data_AF-A0A7Z9BRK5-F1
#
_entry.id   AF-A0A7Z9BRK5-F1
#
_cell.length_a   1.000
_cell.length_b   1.000
_cell.length_c   1.000
_cell.angle_alpha   90.00
_cell.angle_beta   90.00
_cell.angle_gamma   90.00
#
_symmetry.space_group_name_H-M   'P 1'
#
loop_
_entity.id
_entity.type
_entity.pdbx_description
1 polymer ?
#
loop_
_entity_poly.entity_id
_entity_poly.type
_entity_poly.pdbx_seq_one_letter_code
_entity_poly.pdbx_strand_id
1 'polypeptide(L)'
;MPRPAIHPGEILSDELKELGISASELARSLHIPTNRITQILKGQRGITADTALRLGRWFGTGAELWLNLQKAYELRLAEELAGEEIKKTIQPRSSINNQPLVQV
;
A
#
# COMPACT_ATOMS: atom_id res chain seq x y z
N MET A 1 20.49 -2.44 -5.44
CA MET A 1 19.87 -2.04 -4.16
C MET A 1 18.36 -2.19 -4.31
N PRO A 2 17.63 -2.81 -3.37
CA PRO A 2 16.17 -2.81 -3.42
C PRO A 2 15.65 -1.37 -3.37
N ARG A 3 14.65 -1.06 -4.19
CA ARG A 3 13.98 0.26 -4.17
C ARG A 3 13.26 0.40 -2.82
N PRO A 4 13.34 1.52 -2.10
CA PRO A 4 12.68 1.67 -0.80
C PRO A 4 11.16 1.49 -0.88
N ALA A 5 10.54 1.07 0.23
CA ALA A 5 9.10 1.10 0.41
C ALA A 5 8.60 2.54 0.48
N ILE A 6 7.83 2.98 -0.53
CA ILE A 6 7.27 4.34 -0.59
C ILE A 6 5.84 4.28 -0.05
N HIS A 7 5.56 5.00 1.04
CA HIS A 7 4.22 5.02 1.59
C HIS A 7 3.30 5.84 0.66
N PRO A 8 2.06 5.42 0.39
CA PRO A 8 1.14 6.17 -0.48
C PRO A 8 0.84 7.60 0.01
N GLY A 9 1.05 7.85 1.31
CA GLY A 9 0.99 9.19 1.90
C GLY A 9 2.07 10.15 1.41
N GLU A 10 3.22 9.66 0.97
CA GLU A 10 4.25 10.49 0.32
C GLU A 10 3.76 10.99 -1.03
N ILE A 11 3.20 10.08 -1.84
CA ILE A 11 2.59 10.42 -3.14
C ILE A 11 1.44 11.41 -2.93
N LEU A 12 0.55 11.14 -1.97
CA LEU A 12 -0.53 12.07 -1.63
C LEU A 12 0.02 13.44 -1.19
N SER A 13 1.13 13.47 -0.46
CA SER A 13 1.74 14.73 -0.04
C SER A 13 2.23 15.54 -1.24
N ASP A 14 2.76 14.91 -2.27
CA ASP A 14 3.26 15.59 -3.46
C ASP A 14 2.10 16.14 -4.30
N GLU A 15 1.03 15.34 -4.48
CA GLU A 15 -0.22 15.81 -5.10
C GLU A 15 -0.79 17.06 -4.40
N LEU A 16 -0.79 17.09 -3.06
CA LEU A 16 -1.26 18.27 -2.30
C LEU A 16 -0.36 19.49 -2.46
N LYS A 17 0.96 19.31 -2.56
CA LYS A 17 1.90 20.40 -2.82
C LYS A 17 1.70 20.97 -4.22
N GLU A 18 1.53 20.12 -5.23
CA GLU A 18 1.29 20.54 -6.62
C GLU A 18 -0.02 21.31 -6.76
N LEU A 19 -1.07 20.88 -6.07
CA LEU A 19 -2.36 21.56 -6.04
C LEU A 19 -2.39 22.78 -5.10
N GLY A 20 -1.38 22.97 -4.25
CA GLY A 20 -1.32 24.07 -3.29
C GLY A 20 -2.40 24.02 -2.20
N ILE A 21 -2.90 22.82 -1.85
CA ILE A 21 -3.95 22.66 -0.85
C ILE A 21 -3.47 21.96 0.42
N SER A 22 -4.10 22.28 1.54
CA SER A 22 -3.82 21.70 2.85
C SER A 22 -4.52 20.35 3.07
N ALA A 23 -4.02 19.60 4.05
CA ALA A 23 -4.66 18.37 4.53
C ALA A 23 -6.11 18.59 5.01
N SER A 24 -6.40 19.74 5.62
CA SER A 24 -7.73 20.12 6.06
C SER A 24 -8.69 20.38 4.90
N GLU A 25 -8.21 21.03 3.83
CA GLU A 25 -9.02 21.29 2.63
C GLU A 25 -9.35 20.00 1.89
N LEU A 26 -8.37 19.10 1.73
CA LEU A 26 -8.63 17.77 1.18
C LEU A 26 -9.65 17.03 2.06
N ALA A 27 -9.43 16.95 3.38
CA ALA A 27 -10.30 16.21 4.28
C ALA A 27 -11.76 16.71 4.23
N ARG A 28 -11.96 18.03 4.15
CA ARG A 28 -13.28 18.64 3.96
C ARG A 28 -13.92 18.20 2.64
N SER A 29 -13.16 18.22 1.55
CA SER A 29 -13.65 17.81 0.23
C SER A 29 -14.02 16.33 0.17
N LEU A 30 -13.25 15.49 0.88
CA LEU A 30 -13.49 14.04 0.97
C LEU A 30 -14.54 13.65 2.02
N HIS A 31 -15.03 14.60 2.81
CA HIS A 31 -15.97 14.38 3.91
C HIS A 31 -15.45 13.37 4.95
N ILE A 32 -14.18 13.50 5.36
CA ILE A 32 -13.54 12.65 6.37
C ILE A 32 -12.80 13.49 7.40
N PRO A 33 -12.52 12.96 8.61
CA PRO A 33 -11.77 13.71 9.61
C PRO A 33 -10.36 14.08 9.13
N THR A 34 -9.92 15.33 9.34
CA THR A 34 -8.58 15.80 8.98
C THR A 34 -7.47 14.92 9.55
N ASN A 35 -7.66 14.41 10.78
CA ASN A 35 -6.70 13.50 11.41
C ASN A 35 -6.41 12.26 10.55
N ARG A 36 -7.40 11.76 9.80
CA ARG A 36 -7.22 10.61 8.89
C ARG A 36 -6.22 10.95 7.78
N ILE A 37 -6.37 12.12 7.14
CA ILE A 37 -5.44 12.57 6.10
C ILE A 37 -4.06 12.82 6.68
N THR A 38 -3.95 13.52 7.81
CA THR A 38 -2.64 13.80 8.41
C THR A 38 -1.90 12.54 8.83
N GLN A 39 -2.59 11.49 9.31
CA GLN A 39 -1.97 10.21 9.62
C GLN A 39 -1.48 9.48 8.36
N ILE A 40 -2.23 9.56 7.26
CA ILE A 40 -1.81 9.00 5.96
C ILE A 40 -0.56 9.71 5.46
N LEU A 41 -0.56 11.04 5.44
CA LEU A 41 0.59 11.86 5.03
C LEU A 41 1.86 11.59 5.86
N LYS A 42 1.69 11.28 7.15
CA LYS A 42 2.80 10.94 8.06
C LYS A 42 3.26 9.48 7.97
N GLY A 43 2.66 8.66 7.11
CA GLY A 43 2.98 7.22 7.05
C GLY A 43 2.48 6.40 8.23
N GLN A 44 1.61 6.96 9.08
CA GLN A 44 1.11 6.32 10.31
C GLN A 44 -0.17 5.50 10.07
N ARG A 45 -0.81 5.70 8.91
CA ARG A 45 -2.05 5.04 8.52
C ARG A 45 -2.01 4.72 7.03
N GLY A 46 -2.34 3.49 6.67
CA GLY A 46 -2.54 3.08 5.28
C GLY A 46 -3.85 3.58 4.67
N ILE A 47 -3.93 3.55 3.35
CA ILE A 47 -5.15 3.85 2.60
C ILE A 47 -6.08 2.64 2.62
N THR A 48 -7.28 2.82 3.17
CA THR A 48 -8.36 1.83 3.12
C THR A 48 -9.17 1.93 1.82
N ALA A 49 -9.98 0.92 1.51
CA ALA A 49 -10.88 0.97 0.34
C ALA A 49 -11.85 2.17 0.35
N ASP A 50 -12.43 2.54 1.50
CA ASP A 50 -13.25 3.76 1.65
C ASP A 50 -12.44 5.02 1.30
N THR A 51 -11.20 5.11 1.79
CA THR A 51 -10.35 6.28 1.50
C THR A 51 -9.94 6.32 0.04
N ALA A 52 -9.62 5.17 -0.56
CA ALA A 52 -9.29 5.05 -1.98
C ALA A 52 -10.46 5.43 -2.89
N LEU A 53 -11.70 5.02 -2.58
CA LEU A 53 -12.90 5.44 -3.32
C LEU A 53 -13.07 6.96 -3.29
N ARG A 54 -12.88 7.58 -2.12
CA ARG A 54 -12.98 9.04 -1.95
C ARG A 54 -11.89 9.78 -2.71
N LEU A 55 -10.64 9.37 -2.56
CA LEU A 55 -9.50 9.96 -3.27
C LEU A 55 -9.65 9.80 -4.77
N GLY A 56 -9.94 8.58 -5.25
CA GLY A 56 -10.13 8.29 -6.67
C GLY A 56 -11.27 9.09 -7.29
N ARG A 57 -12.36 9.33 -6.56
CA ARG A 57 -13.46 10.19 -7.02
C ARG A 57 -13.08 11.67 -7.08
N TRP A 58 -12.32 12.15 -6.09
CA TRP A 58 -11.94 13.56 -6.01
C TRP A 58 -10.83 13.94 -6.99
N PHE A 59 -9.79 13.11 -7.10
CA PHE A 59 -8.69 13.29 -8.04
C PHE A 59 -9.02 12.86 -9.49
N GLY A 60 -10.11 12.13 -9.70
CA GLY A 60 -10.45 11.58 -11.02
C GLY A 60 -9.55 10.43 -11.48
N THR A 61 -8.79 9.82 -10.56
CA THR A 61 -7.80 8.77 -10.86
C THR A 61 -8.31 7.34 -10.66
N GLY A 62 -9.47 7.17 -10.01
CA GLY A 62 -10.01 5.86 -9.65
C GLY A 62 -9.40 5.28 -8.36
N ALA A 63 -10.14 4.39 -7.70
CA ALA A 63 -9.76 3.84 -6.40
C ALA A 63 -8.59 2.85 -6.47
N GLU A 64 -8.48 2.11 -7.58
CA GLU A 64 -7.47 1.08 -7.76
C GLU A 64 -6.06 1.64 -7.73
N LEU A 65 -5.84 2.86 -8.24
CA LEU A 65 -4.53 3.52 -8.18
C LEU A 65 -4.03 3.59 -6.74
N TRP A 66 -4.86 4.10 -5.83
CA TRP A 66 -4.49 4.29 -4.43
C TRP A 66 -4.30 2.97 -3.68
N LEU A 67 -5.13 1.96 -3.96
CA LEU A 67 -4.95 0.63 -3.38
C LEU A 67 -3.71 -0.08 -3.92
N ASN A 68 -3.36 0.14 -5.18
CA ASN A 68 -2.13 -0.43 -5.75
C ASN A 68 -0.88 0.19 -5.12
N LEU A 69 -0.89 1.48 -4.81
CA LEU A 69 0.18 2.13 -4.05
C LEU A 69 0.28 1.53 -2.62
N GLN A 70 -0.84 1.38 -1.93
CA GLN A 70 -0.86 0.76 -0.60
C GLN A 70 -0.34 -0.69 -0.64
N LYS A 71 -0.82 -1.49 -1.58
CA LYS A 71 -0.38 -2.89 -1.77
C LYS A 71 1.11 -2.97 -2.05
N ALA A 72 1.63 -2.12 -2.94
CA ALA A 72 3.05 -2.11 -3.28
C ALA A 72 3.93 -1.76 -2.06
N TYR A 73 3.49 -0.78 -1.26
CA TYR A 73 4.14 -0.42 -0.01
C TYR A 73 4.16 -1.58 0.99
N GLU A 74 3.00 -2.16 1.27
CA GLU A 74 2.86 -3.24 2.27
C GLU A 74 3.63 -4.50 1.88
N LEU A 75 3.56 -4.91 0.61
CA LEU A 75 4.31 -6.06 0.13
C LEU A 75 5.81 -5.84 0.26
N ARG A 76 6.31 -4.65 -0.10
CA ARG A 76 7.73 -4.37 0.03
C ARG A 76 8.19 -4.32 1.48
N LEU A 77 7.43 -3.67 2.35
CA LEU A 77 7.73 -3.64 3.78
C LEU A 77 7.77 -5.08 4.35
N ALA A 78 6.83 -5.94 3.96
CA ALA A 78 6.82 -7.33 4.37
C ALA A 78 8.01 -8.13 3.80
N GLU A 79 8.39 -7.89 2.54
CA GLU A 79 9.59 -8.48 1.92
C GLU A 79 10.87 -8.08 2.65
N GLU A 80 10.99 -6.81 3.05
CA GLU A 80 12.15 -6.30 3.81
C GLU A 80 12.23 -6.92 5.22
N LEU A 81 11.10 -7.08 5.89
CA LEU A 81 11.05 -7.58 7.27
C LEU A 81 11.14 -9.11 7.37
N ALA A 82 10.51 -9.85 6.47
CA ALA A 82 10.31 -11.29 6.58
C ALA A 82 10.65 -12.08 5.31
N GLY A 83 11.00 -11.41 4.20
CA GLY A 83 11.15 -12.06 2.89
C GLY A 83 12.19 -13.17 2.87
N GLU A 84 13.35 -12.97 3.49
CA GLU A 84 14.41 -13.99 3.53
C GLU A 84 14.04 -15.20 4.39
N GLU A 85 13.33 -14.97 5.51
CA GLU A 85 12.89 -16.07 6.37
C GLU A 85 11.78 -16.89 5.71
N ILE A 86 10.82 -16.22 5.04
CA ILE A 86 9.76 -16.88 4.28
C ILE A 86 10.36 -17.76 3.18
N LYS A 87 11.37 -17.28 2.43
CA LYS A 87 12.05 -18.06 1.39
C LYS A 87 12.73 -19.32 1.93
N LYS A 88 13.25 -19.28 3.15
CA LYS A 88 13.92 -20.43 3.78
C LYS A 88 12.94 -21.46 4.34
N THR A 89 11.82 -20.99 4.89
CA THR A 89 10.90 -21.83 5.67
C THR A 89 9.73 -22.38 4.84
N ILE A 90 9.31 -21.67 3.79
CA ILE A 90 8.15 -22.05 2.98
C ILE A 90 8.59 -22.61 1.64
N GLN A 91 8.27 -23.88 1.40
CA GLN A 91 8.53 -24.54 0.12
C GLN A 91 7.39 -24.28 -0.87
N PRO A 92 7.68 -23.91 -2.13
CA PRO A 92 6.66 -23.79 -3.16
C PRO A 92 5.93 -25.12 -3.37
N ARG A 93 4.61 -25.06 -3.57
CA ARG A 93 3.80 -26.26 -3.87
C ARG A 93 4.35 -27.06 -5.06
N SER A 94 4.92 -26.38 -6.06
CA SER A 94 5.55 -27.03 -7.23
C SER A 94 6.72 -27.94 -6.86
N SER A 95 7.40 -27.71 -5.74
CA SER A 95 8.53 -28.52 -5.25
C SER A 95 8.11 -29.82 -4.56
N ILE A 96 6.82 -29.99 -4.23
CA ILE A 96 6.29 -31.15 -3.48
C ILE A 96 6.02 -32.36 -4.39
N ASN A 97 5.79 -32.15 -5.69
CA ASN A 97 5.35 -33.21 -6.63
C ASN A 97 6.47 -34.10 -7.19
N ASN A 98 7.72 -33.96 -6.73
CA ASN A 98 8.86 -34.76 -7.19
C ASN A 98 9.33 -35.84 -6.20
N GLN A 99 8.56 -36.14 -5.14
CA GLN A 99 8.82 -37.34 -4.34
C GLN A 99 8.20 -38.56 -5.05
N PRO A 100 9.00 -39.54 -5.51
CA PRO A 100 8.44 -40.76 -6.07
C PRO A 100 7.62 -41.44 -4.98
N LEU A 101 6.36 -41.75 -5.32
CA LEU A 101 5.52 -42.66 -4.55
C LEU A 101 6.33 -43.94 -4.34
N VAL A 102 6.75 -44.20 -3.10
CA VAL A 102 7.27 -45.50 -2.71
C VAL A 102 6.11 -46.48 -2.94
N GLN A 103 6.16 -47.19 -4.06
CA GLN A 103 5.22 -48.27 -4.36
C GLN A 103 5.44 -49.37 -3.31
N VAL A 104 4.40 -49.62 -2.53
CA VAL A 104 4.25 -50.81 -1.68
C VAL A 104 3.74 -51.97 -2.53
#